data_AF-A0A5C1AMV1-F1
#
_entry.id   AF-A0A5C1AMV1-F1
#
_cell.length_a   1.000
_cell.length_b   1.000
_cell.length_c   1.000
_cell.angle_alpha   90.00
_cell.angle_beta   90.00
_cell.angle_gamma   90.00
#
_symmetry.space_group_name_H-M   'P 1'
#
loop_
_entity.id
_entity.type
_entity.pdbx_description
1 polymer ?
#
loop_
_entity_poly.entity_id
_entity_poly.type
_entity_poly.pdbx_seq_one_letter_code
_entity_poly.pdbx_strand_id
1 'polypeptide(L)'
;MLLCVLLTAGCKSSPRYDLIEAELRTRERELAAAKSELRNSRQLNEAYQRQSRGPVTGEDCVGGAFQPLKELILGSGTGGADNDGQPGDEALQVVLVPRDEDNSAVKVPATVTVLAYEVSRSGTKTAIGRWDVSADQLHKTWRSGLFATGYYVLLQWDQLPATEKVRLVVQMKTLDGRAFEADKDITVRVLPGVAPGNRDPGPPVFGPQPGPLPPTGGPTPWIPAPAVPTAPSVPPPIAPPMIDELPPPAENRSQRPVTLAPARPRG
;
A
#
# COMPACT_ATOMS: atom_id res chain seq x y z
N MET A 1 41.22 85.62 -30.94
CA MET A 1 40.21 85.16 -29.97
C MET A 1 39.11 84.43 -30.71
N LEU A 2 39.21 83.12 -30.86
CA LEU A 2 38.15 82.27 -31.38
C LEU A 2 38.32 80.87 -30.78
N LEU A 3 37.62 80.59 -29.69
CA LEU A 3 37.44 79.22 -29.18
C LEU A 3 36.00 79.13 -28.66
N CYS A 4 35.07 78.98 -29.59
CA CYS A 4 33.66 78.79 -29.33
C CYS A 4 33.36 77.28 -29.24
N VAL A 5 32.93 76.86 -28.04
CA VAL A 5 31.75 76.03 -27.78
C VAL A 5 31.56 74.80 -28.68
N LEU A 6 32.04 73.63 -28.22
CA LEU A 6 31.52 72.32 -28.62
C LEU A 6 31.74 71.33 -27.46
N LEU A 7 30.78 71.21 -26.53
CA LEU A 7 30.77 70.12 -25.51
C LEU A 7 29.42 69.96 -24.78
N THR A 8 28.29 70.04 -25.50
CA THR A 8 26.96 69.69 -24.93
C THR A 8 26.16 68.79 -25.87
N ALA A 9 26.66 67.58 -26.10
CA ALA A 9 25.86 66.47 -26.63
C ALA A 9 25.75 65.38 -25.56
N GLY A 10 24.99 65.67 -24.50
CA GLY A 10 24.65 64.74 -23.43
C GLY A 10 23.43 63.89 -23.81
N CYS A 11 23.57 62.57 -23.62
CA CYS A 11 22.70 61.46 -23.97
C CYS A 11 21.19 61.68 -23.74
N LYS A 12 20.39 61.42 -24.79
CA LYS A 12 18.96 61.10 -24.65
C LYS A 12 18.84 59.57 -24.70
N SER A 13 18.76 58.89 -23.55
CA SER A 13 18.31 57.50 -23.55
C SER A 13 16.88 57.48 -24.11
N SER A 14 16.61 56.61 -25.07
CA SER A 14 15.27 56.55 -25.63
C SER A 14 14.30 56.04 -24.56
N PRO A 15 13.08 56.60 -24.42
CA PRO A 15 12.11 56.17 -23.41
C PRO A 15 11.74 54.68 -23.53
N ARG A 16 11.92 54.09 -24.73
CA ARG A 16 11.75 52.66 -24.98
C ARG A 16 12.82 51.79 -24.31
N TYR A 17 14.05 52.28 -24.22
CA TYR A 17 15.16 51.57 -23.54
C TYR A 17 14.93 51.56 -22.02
N ASP A 18 14.54 52.70 -21.46
CA ASP A 18 14.25 52.82 -20.03
C ASP A 18 13.09 51.90 -19.61
N LEU A 19 12.07 51.74 -20.47
CA LEU A 19 10.96 50.81 -20.24
C LEU A 19 11.42 49.34 -20.26
N ILE A 20 12.26 48.97 -21.23
CA ILE A 20 12.79 47.59 -21.35
C ILE A 20 13.68 47.26 -20.15
N GLU A 21 14.50 48.20 -19.70
CA GLU A 21 15.36 48.01 -18.53
C GLU A 21 14.53 47.87 -17.25
N ALA A 22 13.45 48.64 -17.11
CA ALA A 22 12.52 48.51 -15.99
C ALA A 22 11.80 47.16 -15.99
N GLU A 23 11.38 46.67 -17.16
CA GLU A 23 10.77 45.33 -17.28
C GLU A 23 11.78 44.24 -16.93
N LEU A 24 13.02 44.32 -17.45
CA LEU A 24 14.06 43.34 -17.16
C LEU A 24 14.33 43.24 -15.66
N ARG A 25 14.50 44.37 -14.97
CA ARG A 25 14.69 44.40 -13.51
C ARG A 25 13.50 43.81 -12.75
N THR A 26 12.30 43.91 -13.30
CA THR A 26 11.10 43.34 -12.69
C THR A 26 11.09 41.83 -12.87
N ARG A 27 11.36 41.34 -14.08
CA ARG A 27 11.49 39.91 -14.37
C ARG A 27 12.62 39.25 -13.59
N GLU A 28 13.76 39.92 -13.45
CA GLU A 28 14.89 39.42 -12.65
C GLU A 28 14.51 39.28 -11.18
N ARG A 29 13.74 40.23 -10.62
CA ARG A 29 13.22 40.13 -9.24
C ARG A 29 12.22 38.99 -9.08
N GLU A 30 11.31 38.82 -10.03
CA GLU A 30 10.34 37.71 -10.03
C GLU A 30 11.06 36.36 -10.13
N LEU A 31 12.05 36.22 -11.02
CA LEU A 31 12.84 35.01 -11.15
C LEU A 31 13.66 34.71 -9.90
N ALA A 32 14.23 35.75 -9.26
CA ALA A 32 14.95 35.59 -8.00
C ALA A 32 14.03 35.13 -6.88
N ALA A 33 12.83 35.71 -6.78
CA ALA A 33 11.81 35.33 -5.80
C ALA A 33 11.36 33.87 -6.00
N ALA A 34 10.97 33.48 -7.22
CA ALA A 34 10.52 32.12 -7.52
C ALA A 34 11.61 31.07 -7.23
N LYS A 35 12.88 31.37 -7.59
CA LYS A 35 14.01 30.49 -7.26
C LYS A 35 14.24 30.38 -5.76
N SER A 36 14.03 31.45 -5.00
CA SER A 36 14.15 31.43 -3.54
C SER A 36 13.07 30.56 -2.89
N GLU A 37 11.83 30.64 -3.37
CA GLU A 37 10.70 29.83 -2.90
C GLU A 37 10.90 28.34 -3.20
N LEU A 38 11.36 28.03 -4.42
CA LEU A 38 11.65 26.64 -4.79
C LEU A 38 12.79 26.05 -3.96
N ARG A 39 13.83 26.82 -3.66
CA ARG A 39 14.90 26.39 -2.74
C ARG A 39 14.34 26.15 -1.33
N ASN A 40 13.49 27.04 -0.83
CA ASN A 40 12.85 26.88 0.48
C ASN A 40 12.00 25.60 0.54
N SER A 41 11.15 25.37 -0.47
CA SER A 41 10.34 24.16 -0.56
C SER A 41 11.19 22.89 -0.63
N ARG A 42 12.28 22.89 -1.42
CA ARG A 42 13.21 21.77 -1.48
C ARG A 42 13.87 21.49 -0.12
N GLN A 43 14.35 22.52 0.56
CA GLN A 43 14.95 22.38 1.89
C GLN A 43 13.96 21.81 2.91
N LEU A 44 12.70 22.27 2.88
CA LEU A 44 11.66 21.76 3.75
C LEU A 44 11.34 20.29 3.45
N ASN A 45 11.21 19.93 2.17
CA ASN A 45 11.01 18.53 1.75
C ASN A 45 12.20 17.66 2.14
N GLU A 46 13.44 18.12 1.99
CA GLU A 46 14.63 17.41 2.45
C GLU A 46 14.62 17.20 3.97
N ALA A 47 14.21 18.21 4.73
CA ALA A 47 14.08 18.08 6.18
C ALA A 47 13.00 17.07 6.58
N TYR A 48 11.83 17.10 5.93
CA TYR A 48 10.79 16.09 6.13
C TYR A 48 11.26 14.69 5.74
N GLN A 49 11.97 14.57 4.61
CA GLN A 49 12.54 13.31 4.17
C GLN A 49 13.54 12.78 5.19
N ARG A 50 14.43 13.61 5.74
CA ARG A 50 15.36 13.21 6.82
C ARG A 50 14.67 12.84 8.13
N GLN A 51 13.50 13.39 8.43
CA GLN A 51 12.72 12.99 9.61
C GLN A 51 11.98 11.67 9.37
N SER A 52 11.43 11.47 8.17
CA SER A 52 10.71 10.25 7.80
C SER A 52 11.66 9.06 7.57
N ARG A 53 12.84 9.34 7.00
CA ARG A 53 13.94 8.40 6.83
C ARG A 53 14.74 8.48 8.12
N GLY A 54 14.31 7.72 9.14
CA GLY A 54 15.04 7.57 10.41
C GLY A 54 16.52 7.19 10.21
N PRO A 55 17.32 7.05 11.27
CA PRO A 55 18.75 6.78 11.14
C PRO A 55 18.97 5.56 10.24
N VAL A 56 19.54 5.80 9.06
CA VAL A 56 19.81 4.79 8.05
C VAL A 56 21.05 4.03 8.52
N THR A 57 20.83 2.99 9.32
CA THR A 57 21.73 1.83 9.32
C THR A 57 21.31 0.94 8.16
N GLY A 58 22.25 0.72 7.23
CA GLY A 58 22.11 -0.30 6.19
C GLY A 58 21.87 0.24 4.78
N GLU A 59 22.97 0.39 4.06
CA GLU A 59 23.13 0.08 2.63
C GLU A 59 21.85 -0.20 1.82
N ASP A 60 21.40 0.82 1.07
CA ASP A 60 20.53 0.62 -0.09
C ASP A 60 21.32 -0.12 -1.19
N CYS A 61 21.40 -1.44 -1.08
CA CYS A 61 21.88 -2.31 -2.15
C CYS A 61 20.79 -2.41 -3.23
N VAL A 62 21.08 -1.80 -4.38
CA VAL A 62 20.41 -2.08 -5.64
C VAL A 62 20.76 -3.51 -6.04
N GLY A 63 19.81 -4.41 -5.81
CA GLY A 63 19.91 -5.85 -5.99
C GLY A 63 19.00 -6.48 -4.95
N GLY A 64 18.21 -7.50 -5.30
CA GLY A 64 17.34 -8.20 -4.35
C GLY A 64 18.16 -8.87 -3.24
N ALA A 65 18.69 -8.08 -2.32
CA ALA A 65 19.44 -8.53 -1.18
C ALA A 65 18.42 -9.16 -0.25
N PHE A 66 18.45 -10.49 -0.21
CA PHE A 66 17.78 -11.25 0.82
C PHE A 66 18.26 -10.76 2.17
N GLN A 67 17.45 -9.93 2.82
CA GLN A 67 17.78 -9.48 4.17
C GLN A 67 17.71 -10.71 5.09
N PRO A 68 18.78 -11.01 5.84
CA PRO A 68 18.82 -12.19 6.68
C PRO A 68 17.79 -12.04 7.79
N LEU A 69 16.75 -12.87 7.72
CA LEU A 69 15.76 -12.99 8.77
C LEU A 69 16.30 -13.89 9.89
N LYS A 70 16.22 -13.42 11.13
CA LYS A 70 16.61 -14.15 12.33
C LYS A 70 15.40 -14.82 13.00
N GLU A 71 14.32 -14.07 13.17
CA GLU A 71 13.13 -14.55 13.86
C GLU A 71 11.83 -13.92 13.35
N LEU A 72 10.72 -14.58 13.66
CA LEU A 72 9.37 -14.06 13.44
C LEU A 72 8.71 -13.87 14.80
N ILE A 73 8.10 -12.71 15.02
CA ILE A 73 7.35 -12.42 16.25
C ILE A 73 5.94 -11.94 15.91
N LEU A 74 4.98 -12.28 16.78
CA LEU A 74 3.61 -11.76 16.73
C LEU A 74 3.47 -10.48 17.55
N GLY A 75 3.22 -9.37 16.85
CA GLY A 75 3.12 -8.03 17.42
C GLY A 75 1.95 -7.84 18.38
N SER A 76 1.96 -6.72 19.11
CA SER A 76 0.93 -6.36 20.12
C SER A 76 -0.48 -6.18 19.55
N GLY A 77 -0.62 -5.86 18.25
CA GLY A 77 -1.91 -5.75 17.58
C GLY A 77 -2.51 -7.08 17.08
N THR A 78 -1.98 -8.22 17.52
CA THR A 78 -2.54 -9.54 17.16
C THR A 78 -3.65 -9.92 18.12
N GLY A 79 -4.87 -10.13 17.62
CA GLY A 79 -6.05 -10.41 18.43
C GLY A 79 -7.34 -10.44 17.60
N GLY A 80 -8.47 -10.61 18.28
CA GLY A 80 -9.78 -10.46 17.63
C GLY A 80 -10.02 -9.03 17.18
N ALA A 81 -10.74 -8.89 16.08
CA ALA A 81 -11.10 -7.62 15.45
C ALA A 81 -12.60 -7.59 15.18
N ASP A 82 -13.25 -6.58 15.74
CA ASP A 82 -14.63 -6.18 15.45
C ASP A 82 -14.65 -5.35 14.17
N ASN A 83 -15.45 -5.77 13.18
CA ASN A 83 -15.54 -5.10 11.88
C ASN A 83 -16.95 -4.55 11.58
N ASP A 84 -17.97 -4.92 12.35
CA ASP A 84 -19.36 -4.52 12.11
C ASP A 84 -19.97 -3.69 13.26
N GLY A 85 -19.21 -3.48 14.33
CA GLY A 85 -19.62 -2.74 15.52
C GLY A 85 -20.59 -3.51 16.41
N GLN A 86 -20.83 -4.80 16.13
CA GLN A 86 -21.63 -5.67 16.97
C GLN A 86 -20.77 -6.28 18.08
N PRO A 87 -21.40 -6.72 19.19
CA PRO A 87 -20.65 -7.28 20.30
C PRO A 87 -20.07 -8.65 19.96
N GLY A 88 -18.84 -8.69 19.47
CA GLY A 88 -18.12 -9.91 19.13
C GLY A 88 -16.83 -9.55 18.37
N ASP A 89 -15.91 -10.50 18.26
CA ASP A 89 -14.80 -10.36 17.31
C ASP A 89 -15.07 -11.26 16.10
N GLU A 90 -15.51 -10.68 14.98
CA GLU A 90 -15.87 -11.40 13.75
C GLU A 90 -14.65 -11.74 12.87
N ALA A 91 -13.52 -11.08 13.13
CA ALA A 91 -12.29 -11.28 12.42
C ALA A 91 -11.10 -11.48 13.37
N LEU A 92 -10.01 -11.96 12.81
CA LEU A 92 -8.72 -12.11 13.44
C LEU A 92 -7.74 -11.14 12.78
N GLN A 93 -7.19 -10.20 13.55
CA GLN A 93 -6.06 -9.39 13.11
C GLN A 93 -4.75 -10.04 13.56
N VAL A 94 -3.84 -10.24 12.61
CA VAL A 94 -2.50 -10.80 12.86
C VAL A 94 -1.45 -9.80 12.46
N VAL A 95 -0.57 -9.45 13.41
CA VAL A 95 0.56 -8.54 13.17
C VAL A 95 1.85 -9.34 13.17
N LEU A 96 2.46 -9.48 12.00
CA LEU A 96 3.70 -10.23 11.82
C LEU A 96 4.87 -9.26 11.82
N VAL A 97 5.82 -9.48 12.71
CA VAL A 97 7.03 -8.68 12.86
C VAL A 97 8.24 -9.59 12.59
N PRO A 98 8.61 -9.81 11.33
CA PRO A 98 9.90 -10.38 10.97
C PRO A 98 11.04 -9.49 11.49
N ARG A 99 12.04 -10.08 12.15
CA ARG A 99 13.21 -9.36 12.66
C ARG A 99 14.53 -9.89 12.11
N ASP A 100 15.42 -8.99 11.75
CA ASP A 100 16.79 -9.29 11.34
C ASP A 100 17.71 -9.56 12.54
N GLU A 101 19.02 -9.69 12.27
CA GLU A 101 20.04 -9.94 13.30
C GLU A 101 20.15 -8.81 14.32
N ASP A 102 19.89 -7.57 13.87
CA ASP A 102 19.88 -6.34 14.68
C ASP A 102 18.55 -6.13 15.41
N ASN A 103 17.65 -7.12 15.38
CA ASN A 103 16.33 -7.08 16.02
C ASN A 103 15.42 -5.97 15.44
N SER A 104 15.70 -5.54 14.20
CA SER A 104 14.94 -4.53 13.47
C SER A 104 13.88 -5.18 12.58
N ALA A 105 12.70 -4.54 12.49
CA ALA A 105 11.59 -5.07 11.71
C ALA A 105 11.87 -4.95 10.21
N VAL A 106 11.86 -6.07 9.49
CA VAL A 106 12.41 -6.15 8.14
C VAL A 106 11.39 -6.63 7.10
N LYS A 107 11.29 -5.94 5.96
CA LYS A 107 10.32 -6.29 4.91
C LYS A 107 10.88 -7.38 4.01
N VAL A 108 10.45 -8.62 4.22
CA VAL A 108 10.90 -9.78 3.42
C VAL A 108 9.73 -10.42 2.67
N PRO A 109 9.87 -10.73 1.36
CA PRO A 109 8.87 -11.50 0.63
C PRO A 109 8.82 -12.94 1.16
N ALA A 110 7.64 -13.36 1.62
CA ALA A 110 7.43 -14.68 2.20
C ALA A 110 5.99 -15.14 2.01
N THR A 111 5.79 -16.45 2.00
CA THR A 111 4.44 -17.06 2.10
C THR A 111 4.17 -17.35 3.57
N VAL A 112 2.96 -17.06 4.03
CA VAL A 112 2.59 -17.22 5.44
C VAL A 112 1.39 -18.13 5.56
N THR A 113 1.49 -19.12 6.44
CA THR A 113 0.38 -19.97 6.86
C THR A 113 0.03 -19.60 8.29
N VAL A 114 -1.21 -19.19 8.52
CA VAL A 114 -1.76 -18.90 9.85
C VAL A 114 -2.70 -20.03 10.25
N LEU A 115 -2.48 -20.60 11.44
CA LEU A 115 -3.29 -21.65 12.04
C LEU A 115 -3.82 -21.15 13.37
N ALA A 116 -5.15 -21.19 13.55
CA ALA A 116 -5.78 -20.88 14.82
C ALA A 116 -6.30 -22.14 15.49
N TYR A 117 -5.96 -22.31 16.77
CA TYR A 117 -6.43 -23.40 17.60
C TYR A 117 -7.20 -22.86 18.79
N GLU A 118 -8.38 -23.40 19.00
CA GLU A 118 -9.13 -23.20 20.24
C GLU A 118 -8.59 -24.10 21.34
N VAL A 119 -8.33 -23.53 22.53
CA VAL A 119 -7.84 -24.28 23.69
C VAL A 119 -8.98 -24.44 24.68
N SER A 120 -9.58 -25.63 24.69
CA SER A 120 -10.63 -25.98 25.64
C SER A 120 -10.13 -25.99 27.10
N ARG A 121 -11.05 -25.95 28.07
CA ARG A 121 -10.72 -26.06 29.51
C ARG A 121 -10.02 -27.36 29.87
N SER A 122 -10.23 -28.44 29.10
CA SER A 122 -9.55 -29.73 29.25
C SER A 122 -8.15 -29.76 28.61
N GLY A 123 -7.71 -28.66 27.97
CA GLY A 123 -6.42 -28.56 27.29
C GLY A 123 -6.39 -29.15 25.89
N THR A 124 -7.52 -29.64 25.38
CA THR A 124 -7.65 -30.13 24.00
C THR A 124 -7.60 -28.96 23.03
N LYS A 125 -6.71 -29.04 22.03
CA LYS A 125 -6.55 -28.05 20.96
C LYS A 125 -7.38 -28.46 19.74
N THR A 126 -8.36 -27.64 19.36
CA THR A 126 -9.18 -27.86 18.18
C THR A 126 -8.82 -26.83 17.13
N ALA A 127 -8.48 -27.23 15.91
CA ALA A 127 -8.23 -26.28 14.83
C ALA A 127 -9.54 -25.59 14.42
N ILE A 128 -9.56 -24.25 14.45
CA ILE A 128 -10.75 -23.45 14.12
C ILE A 128 -10.60 -22.67 12.80
N GLY A 129 -9.38 -22.58 12.26
CA GLY A 129 -9.16 -21.94 10.96
C GLY A 129 -7.73 -22.09 10.46
N ARG A 130 -7.59 -22.04 9.14
CA ARG A 130 -6.30 -22.08 8.44
C ARG A 130 -6.33 -21.11 7.27
N TRP A 131 -5.39 -20.18 7.25
CA TRP A 131 -5.25 -19.20 6.16
C TRP A 131 -3.86 -19.28 5.55
N ASP A 132 -3.81 -19.36 4.23
CA ASP A 132 -2.57 -19.32 3.46
C ASP A 132 -2.50 -17.99 2.70
N VAL A 133 -1.52 -17.16 3.05
CA VAL A 133 -1.30 -15.83 2.49
C VAL A 133 -0.07 -15.86 1.60
N SER A 134 -0.27 -15.55 0.32
CA SER A 134 0.81 -15.48 -0.66
C SER A 134 1.74 -14.28 -0.43
N ALA A 135 2.97 -14.34 -0.93
CA ALA A 135 3.92 -13.22 -0.85
C ALA A 135 3.37 -11.94 -1.51
N ASP A 136 2.59 -12.08 -2.58
CA ASP A 136 1.94 -10.96 -3.28
C ASP A 136 0.83 -10.29 -2.47
N GLN A 137 0.16 -11.02 -1.57
CA GLN A 137 -0.82 -10.44 -0.66
C GLN A 137 -0.12 -9.85 0.57
N LEU A 138 0.86 -10.57 1.11
CA LEU A 138 1.59 -10.15 2.30
C LEU A 138 2.33 -8.83 2.08
N HIS A 139 3.00 -8.62 0.94
CA HIS A 139 3.75 -7.38 0.74
C HIS A 139 2.89 -6.11 0.77
N LYS A 140 1.59 -6.24 0.46
CA LYS A 140 0.60 -5.14 0.42
C LYS A 140 0.15 -4.73 1.81
N THR A 141 0.27 -5.61 2.80
CA THR A 141 -0.16 -5.35 4.18
C THR A 141 0.96 -4.82 5.07
N TRP A 142 2.16 -4.61 4.51
CA TRP A 142 3.27 -4.00 5.23
C TRP A 142 2.97 -2.56 5.60
N ARG A 143 3.11 -2.24 6.89
CA ARG A 143 3.01 -0.87 7.40
C ARG A 143 4.27 -0.58 8.20
N SER A 144 4.88 0.57 7.90
CA SER A 144 5.95 1.15 8.70
C SER A 144 5.41 2.41 9.36
N GLY A 145 5.50 2.50 10.69
CA GLY A 145 5.00 3.64 11.45
C GLY A 145 5.73 3.83 12.77
N LEU A 146 5.49 4.99 13.39
CA LEU A 146 6.11 5.41 14.65
C LEU A 146 5.85 4.45 15.82
N PHE A 147 4.69 3.77 15.82
CA PHE A 147 4.26 2.92 16.93
C PHE A 147 4.52 1.43 16.70
N ALA A 148 4.46 0.97 15.45
CA ALA A 148 4.68 -0.42 15.10
C ALA A 148 5.02 -0.56 13.61
N THR A 149 5.92 -1.49 13.30
CA THR A 149 6.30 -1.85 11.94
C THR A 149 6.12 -3.35 11.75
N GLY A 150 5.43 -3.75 10.69
CA GLY A 150 5.14 -5.16 10.40
C GLY A 150 4.05 -5.35 9.35
N TYR A 151 3.69 -6.60 9.08
CA TYR A 151 2.58 -6.97 8.22
C TYR A 151 1.28 -7.07 9.01
N TYR A 152 0.22 -6.41 8.55
CA TYR A 152 -1.09 -6.40 9.19
C TYR A 152 -2.09 -7.21 8.36
N VAL A 153 -2.30 -8.46 8.73
CA VAL A 153 -3.20 -9.35 8.01
C VAL A 153 -4.52 -9.43 8.76
N LEU A 154 -5.62 -9.05 8.09
CA LEU A 154 -6.96 -9.25 8.60
C LEU A 154 -7.53 -10.53 7.98
N LEU A 155 -7.94 -11.47 8.81
CA LEU A 155 -8.44 -12.79 8.44
C LEU A 155 -9.86 -12.95 8.97
N GLN A 156 -10.76 -13.52 8.18
CA GLN A 156 -12.12 -13.84 8.64
C GLN A 156 -12.12 -15.25 9.26
N TRP A 157 -12.85 -15.45 10.36
CA TRP A 157 -12.97 -16.76 11.00
C TRP A 157 -13.65 -17.77 10.08
N ASP A 158 -13.03 -18.94 9.87
CA ASP A 158 -13.70 -20.08 9.21
C ASP A 158 -14.77 -20.66 10.14
N GLN A 159 -14.39 -20.86 11.40
CA GLN A 159 -15.28 -21.25 12.48
C GLN A 159 -15.14 -20.27 13.65
N LEU A 160 -16.25 -19.70 14.09
CA LEU A 160 -16.28 -18.81 15.26
C LEU A 160 -15.76 -19.56 16.50
N PRO A 161 -14.83 -18.96 17.26
CA PRO A 161 -14.32 -19.56 18.48
C PRO A 161 -15.43 -19.67 19.53
N ALA A 162 -15.56 -20.82 20.19
CA ALA A 162 -16.54 -21.01 21.27
C ALA A 162 -16.00 -20.57 22.65
N THR A 163 -14.69 -20.35 22.75
CA THR A 163 -13.99 -19.91 23.94
C THR A 163 -13.13 -18.69 23.63
N GLU A 164 -12.89 -17.88 24.66
CA GLU A 164 -12.10 -16.66 24.51
C GLU A 164 -10.60 -16.94 24.26
N LYS A 165 -10.12 -18.16 24.54
CA LYS A 165 -8.69 -18.49 24.47
C LYS A 165 -8.35 -19.20 23.17
N VAL A 166 -7.62 -18.50 22.31
CA VAL A 166 -7.16 -19.03 21.03
C VAL A 166 -5.63 -19.00 20.99
N ARG A 167 -5.03 -20.13 20.63
CA ARG A 167 -3.61 -20.27 20.32
C ARG A 167 -3.43 -20.03 18.83
N LEU A 168 -2.73 -18.96 18.49
CA LEU A 168 -2.31 -18.71 17.11
C LEU A 168 -0.94 -19.34 16.88
N VAL A 169 -0.77 -20.02 15.76
CA VAL A 169 0.51 -20.50 15.26
C VAL A 169 0.67 -19.98 13.84
N VAL A 170 1.76 -19.27 13.58
CA VAL A 170 2.05 -18.73 12.26
C VAL A 170 3.38 -19.28 11.78
N GLN A 171 3.34 -19.85 10.59
CA GLN A 171 4.51 -20.30 9.87
C GLN A 171 4.75 -19.38 8.68
N MET A 172 5.95 -18.83 8.59
CA MET A 172 6.38 -18.00 7.47
C MET A 172 7.52 -18.68 6.73
N LYS A 173 7.39 -18.83 5.43
CA LYS A 173 8.42 -19.40 4.55
C LYS A 173 8.94 -18.34 3.60
N THR A 174 10.23 -17.99 3.73
CA THR A 174 10.89 -17.03 2.85
C THR A 174 11.17 -17.67 1.48
N LEU A 175 11.46 -16.86 0.46
CA LEU A 175 11.80 -17.38 -0.87
C LEU A 175 13.08 -18.24 -0.87
N ASP A 176 13.97 -18.02 0.10
CA ASP A 176 15.17 -18.84 0.33
C ASP A 176 14.84 -20.27 0.81
N GLY A 177 13.57 -20.56 1.11
CA GLY A 177 13.11 -21.85 1.64
C GLY A 177 13.22 -21.98 3.16
N ARG A 178 13.76 -20.97 3.87
CA ARG A 178 13.80 -20.93 5.33
C ARG A 178 12.39 -20.76 5.89
N ALA A 179 12.06 -21.51 6.93
CA ALA A 179 10.79 -21.44 7.63
C ALA A 179 10.99 -20.90 9.05
N PHE A 180 10.12 -19.99 9.45
CA PHE A 180 10.10 -19.38 10.77
C PHE A 180 8.72 -19.58 11.36
N GLU A 181 8.65 -19.94 12.63
CA GLU A 181 7.40 -20.19 13.34
C GLU A 181 7.30 -19.25 14.54
N ALA A 182 6.11 -18.71 14.74
CA ALA A 182 5.79 -17.90 15.89
C ALA A 182 4.41 -18.32 16.40
N ASP A 183 4.29 -18.48 17.71
CA ASP A 183 3.01 -18.76 18.35
C ASP A 183 2.69 -17.69 19.40
N LYS A 184 1.39 -17.51 19.64
CA LYS A 184 0.90 -16.57 20.65
C LYS A 184 -0.50 -16.97 21.11
N ASP A 185 -0.70 -16.95 22.42
CA ASP A 185 -2.03 -17.03 23.00
C ASP A 185 -2.69 -15.65 22.92
N ILE A 186 -3.88 -15.61 22.35
CA ILE A 186 -4.71 -14.40 22.26
C ILE A 186 -6.05 -14.62 22.96
N THR A 187 -6.59 -13.52 23.47
CA THR A 187 -7.94 -13.49 24.01
C THR A 187 -8.86 -12.81 23.01
N VAL A 188 -9.94 -13.48 22.61
CA VAL A 188 -10.96 -12.98 21.69
C VAL A 188 -12.31 -12.85 22.40
N ARG A 189 -13.12 -11.88 22.00
CA ARG A 189 -14.46 -11.67 22.53
C ARG A 189 -15.45 -12.55 21.79
N VAL A 190 -16.06 -13.48 22.52
CA VAL A 190 -17.13 -14.35 21.99
C VAL A 190 -18.49 -13.72 22.26
N LEU A 191 -19.42 -13.85 21.30
CA LEU A 191 -20.81 -13.48 21.47
C LEU A 191 -21.42 -14.25 22.66
N PRO A 192 -21.97 -13.57 23.68
CA PRO A 192 -22.64 -14.23 24.80
C PRO A 192 -23.90 -14.95 24.30
N GLY A 193 -23.84 -16.28 24.19
CA GLY A 193 -24.97 -17.09 23.72
C GLY A 193 -24.58 -18.27 22.83
N VAL A 194 -23.37 -18.25 22.26
CA VAL A 194 -22.75 -19.44 21.65
C VAL A 194 -22.03 -20.18 22.75
N ALA A 195 -22.79 -20.89 23.60
CA ALA A 195 -22.17 -21.87 24.49
C ALA A 195 -21.35 -22.85 23.63
N PRO A 196 -20.18 -23.34 24.10
CA PRO A 196 -19.54 -24.49 23.47
C PRO A 196 -20.57 -25.60 23.50
N GLY A 197 -21.17 -25.87 22.34
CA GLY A 197 -22.05 -26.99 22.16
C GLY A 197 -21.22 -28.21 22.49
N ASN A 198 -21.40 -28.73 23.68
CA ASN A 198 -21.03 -30.08 24.03
C ASN A 198 -21.85 -30.94 23.05
N ARG A 199 -21.30 -31.18 21.85
CA ARG A 199 -21.73 -32.29 21.00
C ARG A 199 -21.21 -33.53 21.70
N ASP A 200 -21.83 -33.85 22.83
CA ASP A 200 -21.92 -35.23 23.26
C ASP A 200 -22.43 -36.00 22.03
N PRO A 201 -21.78 -37.10 21.64
CA PRO A 201 -22.38 -38.01 20.69
C PRO A 201 -23.69 -38.49 21.32
N GLY A 202 -24.80 -37.90 20.86
CA GLY A 202 -26.13 -38.29 21.29
C GLY A 202 -26.28 -39.79 21.14
N PRO A 203 -26.96 -40.47 22.08
CA PRO A 203 -27.10 -41.91 22.05
C PRO A 203 -27.67 -42.35 20.69
N PRO A 204 -27.24 -43.51 20.15
CA PRO A 204 -27.66 -43.94 18.82
C PRO A 204 -29.18 -44.02 18.79
N VAL A 205 -29.80 -43.16 17.98
CA VAL A 205 -31.20 -43.27 17.64
C VAL A 205 -31.33 -44.56 16.83
N PHE A 206 -31.74 -45.64 17.50
CA PHE A 206 -32.25 -46.83 16.85
C PHE A 206 -33.54 -46.45 16.10
N GLY A 207 -33.39 -46.07 14.84
CA GLY A 207 -34.52 -46.04 13.91
C GLY A 207 -35.04 -47.46 13.67
N PRO A 208 -36.36 -47.67 13.55
CA PRO A 208 -36.91 -48.96 13.18
C PRO A 208 -36.50 -49.31 11.74
N GLN A 209 -36.11 -50.57 11.53
CA GLN A 209 -35.72 -51.11 10.23
C GLN A 209 -36.75 -50.79 9.12
N PRO A 210 -36.32 -50.35 7.93
CA PRO A 210 -37.16 -50.39 6.75
C PRO A 210 -37.21 -51.82 6.19
N GLY A 211 -38.42 -52.38 6.11
CA GLY A 211 -38.72 -53.59 5.36
C GLY A 211 -38.54 -53.43 3.84
N PRO A 212 -38.78 -54.49 3.06
CA PRO A 212 -38.30 -54.61 1.67
C PRO A 212 -39.02 -53.67 0.71
N LEU A 213 -38.23 -53.09 -0.20
CA LEU A 213 -38.64 -52.25 -1.34
C LEU A 213 -39.66 -52.94 -2.26
N PRO A 214 -40.71 -52.24 -2.73
CA PRO A 214 -41.37 -52.56 -4.00
C PRO A 214 -40.71 -51.80 -5.19
N PRO A 215 -40.61 -52.41 -6.39
CA PRO A 215 -40.06 -51.75 -7.57
C PRO A 215 -41.18 -51.17 -8.44
N THR A 216 -41.23 -49.85 -8.62
CA THR A 216 -42.01 -49.22 -9.71
C THR A 216 -41.43 -47.81 -9.87
N GLY A 217 -40.73 -47.45 -10.95
CA GLY A 217 -41.21 -47.55 -12.33
C GLY A 217 -42.02 -46.30 -12.66
N GLY A 218 -41.39 -45.13 -12.72
CA GLY A 218 -42.04 -43.87 -13.08
C GLY A 218 -41.02 -42.84 -13.60
N PRO A 219 -41.31 -42.12 -14.70
CA PRO A 219 -40.37 -41.24 -15.35
C PRO A 219 -40.13 -39.97 -14.51
N THR A 220 -38.86 -39.60 -14.37
CA THR A 220 -38.41 -38.34 -13.79
C THR A 220 -39.02 -37.15 -14.54
N PRO A 221 -39.67 -36.20 -13.85
CA PRO A 221 -39.95 -34.90 -14.44
C PRO A 221 -38.61 -34.18 -14.61
N TRP A 222 -38.30 -33.83 -15.86
CA TRP A 222 -37.14 -33.03 -16.22
C TRP A 222 -37.29 -31.64 -15.59
N ILE A 223 -36.51 -31.35 -14.55
CA ILE A 223 -36.41 -30.01 -13.97
C ILE A 223 -35.43 -29.22 -14.87
N PRO A 224 -35.84 -28.13 -15.52
CA PRO A 224 -34.92 -27.30 -16.28
C PRO A 224 -33.87 -26.69 -15.34
N ALA A 225 -32.61 -26.72 -15.78
CA ALA A 225 -31.47 -26.16 -15.06
C ALA A 225 -31.72 -24.69 -14.66
N PRO A 226 -31.33 -24.25 -13.45
CA PRO A 226 -31.37 -22.85 -13.09
C PRO A 226 -30.46 -22.04 -14.02
N ALA A 227 -31.00 -20.93 -14.52
CA ALA A 227 -30.30 -19.99 -15.38
C ALA A 227 -29.00 -19.51 -14.70
N VAL A 228 -27.90 -19.61 -15.44
CA VAL A 228 -26.61 -19.04 -15.08
C VAL A 228 -26.80 -17.54 -14.84
N PRO A 229 -26.47 -17.00 -13.65
CA PRO A 229 -26.42 -15.55 -13.49
C PRO A 229 -25.30 -15.01 -14.36
N THR A 230 -25.71 -14.22 -15.34
CA THR A 230 -24.85 -13.43 -16.23
C THR A 230 -23.82 -12.67 -15.39
N ALA A 231 -22.54 -12.84 -15.72
CA ALA A 231 -21.45 -12.08 -15.13
C ALA A 231 -21.74 -10.57 -15.23
N PRO A 232 -21.48 -9.77 -14.18
CA PRO A 232 -21.53 -8.33 -14.29
C PRO A 232 -20.48 -7.87 -15.31
N SER A 233 -20.95 -7.25 -16.38
CA SER A 233 -20.13 -6.59 -17.40
C SER A 233 -19.14 -5.64 -16.73
N VAL A 234 -17.85 -5.93 -16.89
CA VAL A 234 -16.76 -5.02 -16.53
C VAL A 234 -16.97 -3.71 -17.32
N PRO A 235 -17.13 -2.55 -16.67
CA PRO A 235 -17.13 -1.28 -17.38
C PRO A 235 -15.76 -1.09 -18.04
N PRO A 236 -15.70 -0.57 -19.28
CA PRO A 236 -14.42 -0.29 -19.93
C PRO A 236 -13.60 0.69 -19.06
N PRO A 237 -12.25 0.59 -19.11
CA PRO A 237 -11.40 1.49 -18.35
C PRO A 237 -11.73 2.93 -18.71
N ILE A 238 -12.07 3.71 -17.69
CA ILE A 238 -12.16 5.16 -17.76
C ILE A 238 -10.80 5.63 -18.24
N ALA A 239 -10.76 6.19 -19.46
CA ALA A 239 -9.58 6.87 -19.97
C ALA A 239 -9.13 7.91 -18.93
N PRO A 240 -7.83 8.04 -18.65
CA PRO A 240 -7.35 9.11 -17.79
C PRO A 240 -7.89 10.45 -18.33
N PRO A 241 -8.29 11.39 -17.44
CA PRO A 241 -8.66 12.72 -17.89
C PRO A 241 -7.49 13.25 -18.72
N MET A 242 -7.80 13.68 -19.95
CA MET A 242 -6.88 14.47 -20.76
C MET A 242 -6.33 15.55 -19.83
N ILE A 243 -5.04 15.46 -19.56
CA ILE A 243 -4.27 16.60 -19.11
C ILE A 243 -4.49 17.59 -20.24
N ASP A 244 -5.19 18.69 -19.97
CA ASP A 244 -5.19 19.84 -20.86
C ASP A 244 -3.72 20.14 -21.10
N GLU A 245 -3.26 19.77 -22.29
CA GLU A 245 -1.91 20.02 -22.75
C GLU A 245 -1.77 21.54 -22.69
N LEU A 246 -0.96 22.01 -21.74
CA LEU A 246 -0.65 23.42 -21.61
C LEU A 246 -0.29 23.91 -23.02
N PRO A 247 -0.94 24.97 -23.52
CA PRO A 247 -0.62 25.47 -24.84
C PRO A 247 0.89 25.70 -24.92
N PRO A 248 1.55 25.26 -26.02
CA PRO A 248 2.98 25.48 -26.17
C PRO A 248 3.26 26.98 -25.99
N PRO A 249 4.37 27.35 -25.31
CA PRO A 249 4.71 28.76 -25.13
C PRO A 249 4.75 29.39 -26.51
N ALA A 250 3.96 30.46 -26.68
CA ALA A 250 3.88 31.20 -27.94
C ALA A 250 5.30 31.46 -28.45
N GLU A 251 5.61 30.84 -29.58
CA GLU A 251 6.88 30.98 -30.27
C GLU A 251 7.04 32.47 -30.60
N ASN A 252 7.92 33.14 -29.88
CA ASN A 252 8.17 34.55 -30.03
C ASN A 252 8.76 34.78 -31.43
N ARG A 253 7.88 35.16 -32.37
CA ARG A 253 8.14 35.42 -33.79
C ARG A 253 9.10 36.61 -34.04
N SER A 254 9.83 37.06 -33.02
CA SER A 254 10.73 38.21 -33.08
C SER A 254 12.20 37.86 -33.30
N GLN A 255 12.55 36.58 -33.49
CA GLN A 255 13.92 36.20 -33.89
C GLN A 255 13.96 35.80 -35.36
N ARG A 256 13.80 36.80 -36.25
CA ARG A 256 14.37 36.68 -37.59
C ARG A 256 15.88 36.94 -37.48
N PRO A 257 16.76 35.99 -37.81
CA PRO A 257 18.16 36.31 -37.98
C PRO A 257 18.28 37.27 -39.18
N VAL A 258 18.87 38.44 -38.93
CA VAL A 258 19.30 39.34 -40.01
C VAL A 258 20.44 38.63 -40.73
N THR A 259 20.17 38.08 -41.91
CA THR A 259 21.20 37.57 -42.81
C THR A 259 22.07 38.73 -43.26
N LEU A 260 23.28 38.81 -42.69
CA LEU A 260 24.32 39.72 -43.14
C LEU A 260 24.79 39.27 -44.53
N ALA A 261 24.56 40.10 -45.55
CA ALA A 261 25.07 39.86 -46.90
C ALA A 261 26.61 39.97 -46.93
N PRO A 262 27.34 39.09 -47.64
CA PRO A 262 28.79 39.22 -47.78
C PRO A 262 29.16 40.38 -48.71
N ALA A 263 30.17 41.14 -48.29
CA ALA A 263 30.75 42.26 -49.01
C ALA A 263 31.35 41.82 -50.35
N ARG A 264 31.01 42.56 -51.41
CA ARG A 264 31.56 42.39 -52.76
C ARG A 264 33.00 42.93 -52.80
N PRO A 265 34.00 42.20 -53.32
CA PRO A 265 35.33 42.74 -53.51
C PRO A 265 35.32 43.76 -54.65
N ARG A 266 35.97 44.92 -54.42
CA ARG A 266 36.27 45.91 -55.45
C ARG A 266 37.39 45.36 -56.34
N GLY A 267 37.12 45.30 -57.64
CA GLY A 267 38.16 45.39 -58.67
C GLY A 267 38.51 46.84 -58.95
#